data_AF-A0A8T3YJ34-F1
#
_entry.id   AF-A0A8T3YJ34-F1
#
_cell.length_a   1.000
_cell.length_b   1.000
_cell.length_c   1.000
_cell.angle_alpha   90.00
_cell.angle_beta   90.00
_cell.angle_gamma   90.00
#
_symmetry.space_group_name_H-M   'P 1'
#
loop_
_entity.id
_entity.type
_entity.pdbx_description
1 polymer ?
#
loop_
_entity_poly.entity_id
_entity_poly.type
_entity_poly.pdbx_seq_one_letter_code
_entity_poly.pdbx_strand_id
1 'polypeptide(L)'
;MTVYLWIKVVSDASWSLAGKNNSYPGGLWTVEFKRTFTSSDTSDRWQYKFNATDSTGLTAETSNGSFEVEADDLAIELTEGNASAVYRVRSNSTLLTVRVRDTDKNQYLSSGFQGRIWVTTNNGPTFAIEANHSTTSGGYLNITYNPGCTYGIGPQWWIAGLVDNVTYKDTNSTLMNVTINTNPLVAQLSHPRGGQNVRRGVDIVNLSGNITDDCGMVPG
;
A
#
# COMPACT_ATOMS: atom_id res chain seq x y z
N MET A 1 6.40 30.41 -38.64
CA MET A 1 5.46 29.26 -38.55
C MET A 1 5.06 29.06 -37.11
N THR A 2 3.78 28.84 -36.85
CA THR A 2 3.22 28.57 -35.52
C THR A 2 2.77 27.12 -35.45
N VAL A 3 3.09 26.42 -34.37
CA VAL A 3 2.67 25.03 -34.16
C VAL A 3 1.69 24.97 -32.99
N TYR A 4 0.60 24.23 -33.19
CA TYR A 4 -0.48 24.01 -32.25
C TYR A 4 -0.52 22.52 -31.89
N LEU A 5 -0.60 22.21 -30.60
CA LEU A 5 -0.90 20.87 -30.09
C LEU A 5 -2.40 20.79 -29.79
N TRP A 6 -3.07 19.84 -30.42
CA TRP A 6 -4.47 19.51 -30.16
C TRP A 6 -4.56 18.15 -29.48
N ILE A 7 -5.41 18.03 -28.47
CA ILE A 7 -5.69 16.76 -27.79
C ILE A 7 -7.19 16.54 -27.63
N LYS A 8 -7.59 15.29 -27.49
CA LYS A 8 -8.95 14.91 -27.07
C LYS A 8 -8.96 13.54 -26.42
N VAL A 9 -9.97 13.25 -25.62
CA VAL A 9 -10.31 11.87 -25.28
C VAL A 9 -10.84 11.19 -26.55
N VAL A 10 -10.53 9.89 -26.75
CA VAL A 10 -10.93 9.15 -27.94
C VAL A 10 -12.45 9.18 -28.14
N SER A 11 -13.22 9.07 -27.06
CA SER A 11 -14.70 9.14 -27.05
C SER A 11 -15.27 10.51 -27.39
N ASP A 12 -14.47 11.57 -27.26
CA ASP A 12 -14.94 12.93 -27.52
C ASP A 12 -14.97 13.23 -29.01
N ALA A 13 -16.01 13.94 -29.43
CA ALA A 13 -16.17 14.40 -30.81
C ALA A 13 -15.23 15.57 -31.16
N SER A 14 -14.88 16.40 -30.16
CA SER A 14 -14.20 17.68 -30.38
C SER A 14 -12.75 17.67 -29.90
N TRP A 15 -11.88 18.34 -30.64
CA TRP A 15 -10.50 18.60 -30.24
C TRP A 15 -10.41 19.82 -29.32
N SER A 16 -9.53 19.75 -28.34
CA SER A 16 -9.17 20.86 -27.46
C SER A 16 -7.74 21.33 -27.75
N LEU A 17 -7.51 22.65 -27.72
CA LEU A 17 -6.17 23.21 -27.89
C LEU A 17 -5.39 23.02 -26.59
N ALA A 18 -4.35 22.19 -26.62
CA ALA A 18 -3.51 21.91 -25.45
C ALA A 18 -2.33 22.88 -25.32
N GLY A 19 -1.86 23.45 -26.43
CA GLY A 19 -0.77 24.40 -26.42
C GLY A 19 -0.48 25.01 -27.79
N LYS A 20 0.22 26.14 -27.78
CA LYS A 20 0.66 26.87 -28.97
C LYS A 20 2.10 27.35 -28.75
N ASN A 21 2.96 27.17 -29.75
CA ASN A 21 4.30 27.74 -29.75
C ASN A 21 4.51 28.63 -30.99
N ASN A 22 5.04 29.85 -30.77
CA ASN A 22 5.06 30.92 -31.77
C ASN A 22 6.35 30.96 -32.59
N SER A 23 6.15 31.12 -33.90
CA SER A 23 7.05 31.70 -34.91
C SER A 23 8.53 31.36 -34.83
N TYR A 24 8.87 30.19 -35.35
CA TYR A 24 10.24 29.88 -35.73
C TYR A 24 10.58 30.46 -37.12
N PRO A 25 11.76 31.09 -37.29
CA PRO A 25 12.31 31.39 -38.62
C PRO A 25 12.68 30.09 -39.35
N GLY A 26 12.87 30.15 -40.68
CA GLY A 26 13.18 28.96 -41.49
C GLY A 26 14.32 28.12 -40.90
N GLY A 27 14.16 26.80 -40.85
CA GLY A 27 15.12 25.87 -40.26
C GLY A 27 14.46 24.64 -39.61
N LEU A 28 15.29 23.73 -39.11
CA LEU A 28 14.86 22.58 -38.31
C LEU A 28 14.81 23.00 -36.84
N TRP A 29 13.62 22.98 -36.25
CA TRP A 29 13.39 23.35 -34.87
C TRP A 29 12.70 22.22 -34.12
N THR A 30 13.16 21.92 -32.91
CA THR A 30 12.43 21.06 -31.98
C THR A 30 11.44 21.92 -31.21
N VAL A 31 10.17 21.56 -31.25
CA VAL A 31 9.10 22.25 -30.53
C VAL A 31 8.61 21.34 -29.41
N GLU A 32 8.68 21.84 -28.18
CA GLU A 32 8.27 21.10 -27.00
C GLU A 32 6.92 21.62 -26.47
N PHE A 33 6.06 20.70 -26.06
CA PHE A 33 4.80 20.98 -25.38
C PHE A 33 4.78 20.22 -24.06
N LYS A 34 4.50 20.94 -22.96
CA LYS A 34 4.33 20.35 -21.63
C LYS A 34 2.88 20.46 -21.22
N ARG A 35 2.31 19.35 -20.75
CA ARG A 35 0.97 19.28 -20.17
C ARG A 35 1.01 18.43 -18.92
N THR A 36 0.31 18.88 -17.88
CA THR A 36 0.07 18.11 -16.67
C THR A 36 -1.33 17.53 -16.74
N PHE A 37 -1.44 16.23 -16.47
CA PHE A 37 -2.71 15.54 -16.32
C PHE A 37 -3.06 15.42 -14.83
N THR A 38 -4.33 15.24 -14.56
CA THR A 38 -4.92 15.13 -13.23
C THR A 38 -5.55 13.76 -13.06
N SER A 39 -5.92 13.41 -11.83
CA SER A 39 -6.57 12.13 -11.55
C SER A 39 -7.88 11.93 -12.32
N SER A 40 -8.59 12.99 -12.70
CA SER A 40 -9.80 12.86 -13.53
C SER A 40 -9.52 12.49 -14.98
N ASP A 41 -8.28 12.62 -15.44
CA ASP A 41 -7.88 12.25 -16.80
C ASP A 41 -7.43 10.78 -16.88
N THR A 42 -7.32 10.10 -15.73
CA THR A 42 -6.92 8.69 -15.65
C THR A 42 -8.03 7.79 -16.17
N SER A 43 -7.68 6.65 -16.75
CA SER A 43 -8.60 5.68 -17.39
C SER A 43 -9.14 6.10 -18.76
N ASP A 44 -8.81 7.30 -19.24
CA ASP A 44 -9.13 7.75 -20.58
C ASP A 44 -8.00 7.42 -21.56
N ARG A 45 -8.41 7.01 -22.77
CA ARG A 45 -7.49 6.94 -23.91
C ARG A 45 -7.51 8.28 -24.64
N TRP A 46 -6.34 8.91 -24.75
CA TRP A 46 -6.17 10.21 -25.36
C TRP A 46 -5.62 10.10 -26.77
N GLN A 47 -5.96 11.10 -27.59
CA GLN A 47 -5.36 11.33 -28.89
C GLN A 47 -4.71 12.70 -28.94
N TYR A 48 -3.65 12.82 -29.73
CA TYR A 48 -3.01 14.10 -30.04
C TYR A 48 -2.76 14.24 -31.54
N LYS A 49 -2.70 15.49 -32.00
CA LYS A 49 -2.19 15.86 -33.32
C LYS A 49 -1.53 17.23 -33.25
N PHE A 50 -0.60 17.48 -34.17
CA PHE A 50 0.01 18.79 -34.35
C PHE A 50 -0.55 19.45 -35.61
N ASN A 51 -0.84 20.74 -35.52
CA ASN A 51 -1.19 21.59 -36.65
C ASN A 51 -0.14 22.70 -36.76
N ALA A 52 0.46 22.86 -37.94
CA ALA A 52 1.37 23.95 -38.24
C ALA A 52 0.66 24.94 -39.16
N THR A 53 0.72 26.23 -38.83
CA THR A 53 0.19 27.32 -39.68
C THR A 53 1.31 28.32 -39.97
N ASP A 54 1.49 28.69 -41.24
CA ASP A 54 2.46 29.72 -41.63
C ASP A 54 1.87 31.14 -41.56
N SER A 55 2.69 32.16 -41.87
CA SER A 55 2.25 33.57 -41.83
C SER A 55 1.27 33.95 -42.94
N THR A 56 1.12 33.10 -43.96
CA THR A 56 0.18 33.28 -45.08
C THR A 56 -1.13 32.53 -44.87
N GLY A 57 -1.23 31.75 -43.78
CA GLY A 57 -2.42 30.97 -43.44
C GLY A 57 -2.42 29.54 -44.02
N LEU A 58 -1.33 29.08 -44.63
CA LEU A 58 -1.21 27.70 -45.07
C LEU A 58 -1.07 26.78 -43.85
N THR A 59 -1.79 25.66 -43.87
CA THR A 59 -1.85 24.71 -42.76
C THR A 59 -1.39 23.32 -43.17
N ALA A 60 -0.78 22.60 -42.22
CA ALA A 60 -0.46 21.19 -42.33
C ALA A 60 -0.70 20.49 -40.99
N GLU A 61 -1.23 19.26 -41.01
CA GLU A 61 -1.50 18.47 -39.80
C GLU A 61 -0.80 17.12 -39.84
N THR A 62 -0.41 16.62 -38.67
CA THR A 62 0.06 15.25 -38.50
C THR A 62 -1.11 14.27 -38.48
N SER A 63 -0.83 12.98 -38.70
CA SER A 63 -1.74 11.91 -38.29
C SER A 63 -1.96 11.94 -36.77
N ASN A 64 -3.07 11.35 -36.33
CA ASN A 64 -3.39 11.25 -34.89
C ASN A 64 -2.49 10.21 -34.22
N GLY A 65 -1.80 10.61 -33.15
CA GLY A 65 -1.20 9.69 -32.18
C GLY A 65 -2.17 9.39 -31.04
N SER A 66 -1.93 8.31 -30.30
CA SER A 66 -2.69 7.99 -29.08
C SER A 66 -1.78 7.61 -27.92
N PHE A 67 -2.23 7.89 -26.70
CA PHE A 67 -1.59 7.51 -25.45
C PHE A 67 -2.66 7.28 -24.38
N GLU A 68 -2.25 6.68 -23.26
CA GLU A 68 -3.10 6.49 -22.09
C GLU A 68 -2.51 7.29 -20.94
N VAL A 69 -3.38 7.82 -20.08
CA VAL A 69 -2.99 8.44 -18.82
C VAL A 69 -3.30 7.42 -17.74
N GLU A 70 -2.24 6.95 -17.08
CA GLU A 70 -2.34 6.02 -15.96
C GLU A 70 -2.25 6.76 -14.62
N ALA A 71 -2.72 6.10 -13.56
CA ALA A 71 -2.49 6.55 -12.20
C ALA A 71 -1.00 6.44 -11.83
N ASP A 72 -0.52 7.34 -10.98
CA ASP A 72 0.90 7.46 -10.63
C ASP A 72 1.37 6.23 -9.83
N ASP A 73 2.63 5.83 -10.05
CA ASP A 73 3.28 4.72 -9.37
C ASP A 73 3.80 5.13 -7.98
N LEU A 74 3.80 4.16 -7.06
CA LEU A 74 4.18 4.38 -5.66
C LEU A 74 5.29 3.46 -5.20
N ALA A 75 6.08 3.96 -4.24
CA ALA A 75 6.95 3.18 -3.38
C ALA A 75 6.50 3.37 -1.91
N ILE A 76 6.37 2.26 -1.19
CA ILE A 76 6.07 2.26 0.25
C ILE A 76 7.31 1.82 1.01
N GLU A 77 7.84 2.73 1.81
CA GLU A 77 9.12 2.60 2.49
C GLU A 77 8.91 2.41 4.00
N LEU A 78 9.55 1.39 4.57
CA LEU A 78 9.53 1.17 6.02
C LEU A 78 10.14 2.38 6.76
N THR A 79 9.45 2.85 7.80
CA THR A 79 9.98 3.83 8.76
C THR A 79 10.21 3.20 10.12
N GLU A 80 9.24 2.42 10.63
CA GLU A 80 9.30 1.82 11.98
C GLU A 80 8.46 0.53 12.04
N GLY A 81 8.85 -0.40 12.93
CA GLY A 81 8.03 -1.55 13.31
C GLY A 81 8.47 -2.90 12.74
N ASN A 82 9.39 -2.94 11.76
CA ASN A 82 9.94 -4.21 11.28
C ASN A 82 10.91 -4.82 12.30
N ALA A 83 10.84 -6.14 12.50
CA ALA A 83 11.58 -6.86 13.54
C ALA A 83 11.36 -6.31 14.95
N SER A 84 10.25 -5.61 15.18
CA SER A 84 9.87 -5.09 16.48
C SER A 84 9.18 -6.18 17.32
N ALA A 85 9.01 -5.90 18.60
CA ALA A 85 8.26 -6.76 19.50
C ALA A 85 7.34 -5.93 20.38
N VAL A 86 6.16 -6.47 20.68
CA VAL A 86 5.18 -5.86 21.57
C VAL A 86 4.83 -6.84 22.67
N TYR A 87 4.94 -6.37 23.91
CA TYR A 87 4.51 -7.13 25.08
C TYR A 87 3.04 -6.83 25.36
N ARG A 88 2.12 -7.69 24.89
CA ARG A 88 0.68 -7.35 24.82
C ARG A 88 0.00 -7.09 26.17
N VAL A 89 0.58 -7.63 27.25
CA VAL A 89 0.05 -7.50 28.62
C VAL A 89 0.03 -6.03 29.05
N ARG A 90 -1.04 -5.59 29.73
CA ARG A 90 -1.24 -4.20 30.19
C ARG A 90 -1.34 -3.16 29.06
N SER A 91 -1.85 -3.55 27.90
CA SER A 91 -2.13 -2.65 26.79
C SER A 91 -0.89 -1.92 26.24
N ASN A 92 0.30 -2.55 26.30
CA ASN A 92 1.45 -1.96 25.61
C ASN A 92 1.30 -2.09 24.10
N SER A 93 1.92 -1.16 23.40
CA SER A 93 1.86 -1.07 21.95
C SER A 93 3.24 -0.87 21.36
N THR A 94 3.33 -1.08 20.05
CA THR A 94 4.48 -0.70 19.22
C THR A 94 3.97 0.11 18.03
N LEU A 95 4.82 0.98 17.49
CA LEU A 95 4.49 1.72 16.27
C LEU A 95 4.82 0.86 15.05
N LEU A 96 3.88 0.81 14.11
CA LEU A 96 4.10 0.31 12.75
C LEU A 96 3.93 1.49 11.82
N THR A 97 5.00 1.92 11.15
CA THR A 97 5.01 3.13 10.34
C THR A 97 5.69 2.88 9.00
N VAL A 98 5.03 3.31 7.93
CA VAL A 98 5.60 3.41 6.59
C VAL A 98 5.46 4.83 6.06
N ARG A 99 6.21 5.13 5.01
CA ARG A 99 6.14 6.39 4.27
C ARG A 99 5.92 6.11 2.79
N VAL A 100 5.01 6.85 2.17
CA VAL A 100 4.58 6.63 0.79
C VAL A 100 5.17 7.73 -0.12
N ARG A 101 5.83 7.30 -1.20
CA ARG A 101 6.47 8.16 -2.19
C ARG A 101 5.88 7.91 -3.58
N ASP A 102 5.48 8.98 -4.24
CA ASP A 102 5.19 9.02 -5.67
C ASP A 102 6.52 8.91 -6.42
N THR A 103 6.69 7.84 -7.20
CA THR A 103 7.94 7.56 -7.91
C THR A 103 8.08 8.35 -9.20
N ASP A 104 6.99 8.81 -9.79
CA ASP A 104 6.99 9.62 -11.02
C ASP A 104 7.45 11.04 -10.73
N LYS A 105 6.98 11.62 -9.62
CA LYS A 105 7.41 12.95 -9.15
C LYS A 105 8.64 12.89 -8.24
N ASN A 106 9.00 11.70 -7.76
CA ASN A 106 10.02 11.47 -6.75
C ASN A 106 9.79 12.33 -5.48
N GLN A 107 8.55 12.34 -4.99
CA GLN A 107 8.11 13.14 -3.84
C GLN A 107 7.24 12.33 -2.91
N TYR A 108 7.34 12.60 -1.61
CA TYR A 108 6.45 11.97 -0.63
C TYR A 108 5.03 12.54 -0.74
N LEU A 109 4.04 11.68 -0.51
CA LEU A 109 2.65 12.10 -0.58
C LEU A 109 2.31 13.15 0.48
N SER A 110 1.29 13.96 0.19
CA SER A 110 0.64 14.78 1.21
C SER A 110 -0.30 13.92 2.08
N SER A 111 -0.95 14.55 3.04
CA SER A 111 -2.00 13.89 3.82
C SER A 111 -3.27 13.67 3.01
N GLY A 112 -4.07 12.66 3.40
CA GLY A 112 -5.43 12.46 2.91
C GLY A 112 -5.63 11.33 1.90
N PHE A 113 -4.58 10.56 1.57
CA PHE A 113 -4.71 9.41 0.67
C PHE A 113 -5.03 8.15 1.44
N GLN A 114 -6.00 7.36 0.98
CA GLN A 114 -6.51 6.21 1.71
C GLN A 114 -5.48 5.09 1.75
N GLY A 115 -5.18 4.60 2.95
CA GLY A 115 -4.26 3.50 3.18
C GLY A 115 -4.80 2.52 4.21
N ARG A 116 -4.16 1.35 4.26
CA ARG A 116 -4.48 0.28 5.20
C ARG A 116 -3.21 -0.36 5.74
N ILE A 117 -3.28 -0.79 6.99
CA ILE A 117 -2.26 -1.64 7.61
C ILE A 117 -2.93 -2.95 8.00
N TRP A 118 -2.28 -4.04 7.63
CA TRP A 118 -2.77 -5.38 7.91
C TRP A 118 -1.73 -6.17 8.71
N VAL A 119 -2.20 -6.99 9.65
CA VAL A 119 -1.36 -7.86 10.47
C VAL A 119 -1.96 -9.27 10.51
N THR A 120 -1.13 -10.32 10.47
CA THR A 120 -1.60 -11.70 10.64
C THR A 120 -2.01 -11.97 12.08
N THR A 121 -3.02 -12.82 12.29
CA THR A 121 -3.53 -13.13 13.64
C THR A 121 -2.90 -14.36 14.27
N ASN A 122 -2.33 -15.27 13.48
CA ASN A 122 -1.88 -16.58 13.95
C ASN A 122 -0.67 -17.12 13.19
N ASN A 123 0.20 -16.22 12.69
CA ASN A 123 1.33 -16.56 11.82
C ASN A 123 0.92 -17.37 10.56
N GLY A 124 -0.36 -17.27 10.17
CA GLY A 124 -0.93 -17.88 8.97
C GLY A 124 -0.96 -16.91 7.78
N PRO A 125 -1.50 -17.35 6.62
CA PRO A 125 -1.58 -16.52 5.41
C PRO A 125 -2.68 -15.43 5.50
N THR A 126 -3.48 -15.43 6.56
CA THR A 126 -4.64 -14.55 6.70
C THR A 126 -4.28 -13.27 7.45
N PHE A 127 -4.59 -12.15 6.84
CA PHE A 127 -4.37 -10.81 7.36
C PHE A 127 -5.67 -10.21 7.89
N ALA A 128 -5.63 -9.64 9.09
CA ALA A 128 -6.68 -8.79 9.63
C ALA A 128 -6.35 -7.32 9.36
N ILE A 129 -7.39 -6.51 9.13
CA ILE A 129 -7.25 -5.06 8.96
C ILE A 129 -7.09 -4.44 10.34
N GLU A 130 -5.95 -3.82 10.60
CA GLU A 130 -5.69 -3.10 11.84
C GLU A 130 -6.06 -1.62 11.74
N ALA A 131 -5.94 -1.05 10.54
CA ALA A 131 -6.37 0.31 10.29
C ALA A 131 -6.86 0.54 8.87
N ASN A 132 -7.86 1.43 8.80
CA ASN A 132 -8.23 2.18 7.62
C ASN A 132 -7.90 3.65 7.90
N HIS A 133 -6.71 4.09 7.53
CA HIS A 133 -6.23 5.44 7.79
C HIS A 133 -5.77 6.12 6.51
N SER A 134 -5.87 7.43 6.50
CA SER A 134 -5.27 8.22 5.43
C SER A 134 -3.83 8.56 5.76
N THR A 135 -3.01 8.79 4.73
CA THR A 135 -1.67 9.34 4.92
C THR A 135 -1.73 10.63 5.72
N THR A 136 -0.73 10.84 6.58
CA THR A 136 -0.55 12.10 7.32
C THR A 136 0.49 12.99 6.63
N SER A 137 0.76 14.17 7.19
CA SER A 137 1.72 15.12 6.60
C SER A 137 3.08 14.46 6.37
N GLY A 138 3.63 14.62 5.17
CA GLY A 138 4.88 13.98 4.77
C GLY A 138 4.74 12.53 4.29
N GLY A 139 3.52 12.02 4.14
CA GLY A 139 3.23 10.75 3.46
C GLY A 139 3.27 9.54 4.39
N TYR A 140 3.16 9.74 5.71
CA TYR A 140 3.23 8.63 6.65
C TYR A 140 1.89 7.92 6.80
N LEU A 141 1.93 6.59 6.83
CA LEU A 141 0.84 5.74 7.26
C LEU A 141 1.32 4.96 8.48
N ASN A 142 0.64 5.13 9.62
CA ASN A 142 1.06 4.53 10.88
C ASN A 142 -0.13 4.04 11.71
N ILE A 143 0.18 3.10 12.60
CA ILE A 143 -0.69 2.68 13.70
C ILE A 143 0.09 2.50 14.98
N THR A 144 -0.60 2.71 16.10
CA THR A 144 -0.20 2.22 17.42
C THR A 144 -0.73 0.81 17.59
N TYR A 145 0.06 -0.19 17.20
CA TYR A 145 -0.36 -1.58 17.22
C TYR A 145 -0.39 -2.13 18.66
N ASN A 146 -1.60 -2.46 19.12
CA ASN A 146 -1.88 -3.06 20.42
C ASN A 146 -2.65 -4.37 20.23
N PRO A 147 -1.95 -5.52 20.09
CA PRO A 147 -2.61 -6.79 19.82
C PRO A 147 -3.44 -7.28 21.01
N GLY A 148 -4.72 -7.57 20.77
CA GLY A 148 -5.59 -8.23 21.73
C GLY A 148 -5.47 -9.77 21.73
N CYS A 149 -6.36 -10.42 22.48
CA CYS A 149 -6.40 -11.88 22.63
C CYS A 149 -6.80 -12.65 21.36
N THR A 150 -7.24 -11.96 20.30
CA THR A 150 -7.50 -12.56 18.98
C THR A 150 -6.22 -12.87 18.21
N TYR A 151 -5.07 -12.34 18.67
CA TYR A 151 -3.76 -12.57 18.09
C TYR A 151 -3.00 -13.64 18.88
N GLY A 152 -2.45 -14.62 18.17
CA GLY A 152 -1.55 -15.62 18.71
C GLY A 152 -0.19 -15.02 19.10
N ILE A 153 0.40 -15.60 20.13
CA ILE A 153 1.75 -15.27 20.59
C ILE A 153 2.78 -15.70 19.55
N GLY A 154 3.85 -14.92 19.42
CA GLY A 154 4.95 -15.18 18.50
C GLY A 154 4.96 -14.22 17.31
N PRO A 155 5.71 -14.57 16.25
CA PRO A 155 5.87 -13.75 15.07
C PRO A 155 4.54 -13.57 14.32
N GLN A 156 4.25 -12.33 13.94
CA GLN A 156 3.19 -11.97 13.00
C GLN A 156 3.79 -11.20 11.83
N TRP A 157 3.22 -11.39 10.65
CA TRP A 157 3.56 -10.60 9.48
C TRP A 157 2.65 -9.38 9.40
N TRP A 158 3.18 -8.28 8.88
CA TRP A 158 2.41 -7.10 8.59
C TRP A 158 2.81 -6.48 7.26
N ILE A 159 1.83 -5.84 6.62
CA ILE A 159 1.99 -5.06 5.39
C ILE A 159 1.22 -3.76 5.53
N ALA A 160 1.68 -2.74 4.83
CA ALA A 160 0.98 -1.48 4.68
C ALA A 160 0.75 -1.22 3.19
N GLY A 161 -0.36 -0.57 2.85
CA GLY A 161 -0.70 -0.31 1.46
C GLY A 161 -1.49 0.97 1.29
N LEU A 162 -1.31 1.61 0.15
CA LEU A 162 -2.20 2.65 -0.33
C LEU A 162 -3.23 1.99 -1.25
N VAL A 163 -4.52 2.18 -0.98
CA VAL A 163 -5.61 1.46 -1.66
C VAL A 163 -6.81 2.36 -1.89
N ASP A 164 -7.58 2.08 -2.94
CA ASP A 164 -8.81 2.79 -3.29
C ASP A 164 -8.59 4.28 -3.64
N ASN A 165 -7.47 4.60 -4.30
CA ASN A 165 -7.18 5.96 -4.77
C ASN A 165 -7.27 6.04 -6.30
N VAL A 166 -7.87 7.11 -6.83
CA VAL A 166 -7.93 7.34 -8.28
C VAL A 166 -6.62 7.90 -8.83
N THR A 167 -5.89 8.68 -8.01
CA THR A 167 -4.65 9.34 -8.42
C THR A 167 -3.45 8.40 -8.48
N TYR A 168 -3.44 7.36 -7.64
CA TYR A 168 -2.28 6.49 -7.46
C TYR A 168 -2.69 5.03 -7.56
N LYS A 169 -1.80 4.20 -8.10
CA LYS A 169 -2.00 2.75 -8.17
C LYS A 169 -2.00 2.12 -6.77
N ASP A 170 -2.89 1.16 -6.57
CA ASP A 170 -2.92 0.33 -5.37
C ASP A 170 -1.57 -0.39 -5.20
N THR A 171 -0.89 -0.11 -4.10
CA THR A 171 0.49 -0.55 -3.86
C THR A 171 0.64 -1.03 -2.43
N ASN A 172 1.28 -2.19 -2.25
CA ASN A 172 1.64 -2.72 -0.95
C ASN A 172 3.13 -2.57 -0.69
N SER A 173 3.50 -2.43 0.58
CA SER A 173 4.86 -2.53 1.06
C SER A 173 5.40 -3.96 0.90
N THR A 174 6.71 -4.10 1.08
CA THR A 174 7.30 -5.42 1.34
C THR A 174 6.72 -6.02 2.63
N LEU A 175 6.78 -7.35 2.75
CA LEU A 175 6.39 -8.07 3.96
C LEU A 175 7.34 -7.73 5.12
N MET A 176 6.78 -7.37 6.27
CA MET A 176 7.51 -7.01 7.50
C MET A 176 7.00 -7.87 8.66
N ASN A 177 7.72 -7.90 9.78
CA ASN A 177 7.30 -8.68 10.95
C ASN A 177 7.26 -7.87 12.25
N VAL A 178 6.42 -8.35 13.17
CA VAL A 178 6.30 -7.90 14.56
C VAL A 178 6.08 -9.13 15.44
N THR A 179 6.75 -9.20 16.58
CA THR A 179 6.63 -10.34 17.51
C THR A 179 5.75 -9.98 18.69
N ILE A 180 4.72 -10.79 18.95
CA ILE A 180 3.82 -10.61 20.09
C ILE A 180 4.34 -11.46 21.26
N ASN A 181 4.67 -10.80 22.36
CA ASN A 181 5.14 -11.42 23.60
C ASN A 181 4.07 -11.33 24.70
N THR A 182 4.09 -12.32 25.59
CA THR A 182 3.22 -12.40 26.77
C THR A 182 4.00 -12.85 28.01
N ASN A 183 3.32 -12.91 29.16
CA ASN A 183 3.79 -13.56 30.38
C ASN A 183 4.32 -14.97 30.07
N PRO A 184 5.24 -15.50 30.90
CA PRO A 184 5.65 -16.89 30.81
C PRO A 184 4.44 -17.83 30.77
N LEU A 185 4.45 -18.75 29.80
CA LEU A 185 3.39 -19.74 29.63
C LEU A 185 3.31 -20.64 30.87
N VAL A 186 2.10 -20.84 31.38
CA VAL A 186 1.84 -21.70 32.55
C VAL A 186 1.34 -23.05 32.05
N ALA A 187 2.14 -24.10 32.29
CA ALA A 187 1.77 -25.47 32.00
C ALA A 187 1.15 -26.12 33.24
N GLN A 188 -0.07 -26.64 33.10
CA GLN A 188 -0.76 -27.38 34.16
C GLN A 188 -1.06 -28.80 33.70
N LEU A 189 -0.47 -29.79 34.38
CA LEU A 189 -0.78 -31.20 34.16
C LEU A 189 -2.19 -31.50 34.67
N SER A 190 -3.08 -31.94 33.79
CA SER A 190 -4.44 -32.34 34.15
C SER A 190 -4.55 -33.85 34.39
N HIS A 191 -3.71 -34.65 33.70
CA HIS A 191 -3.60 -36.10 33.89
C HIS A 191 -2.14 -36.57 33.84
N PRO A 192 -1.75 -37.57 34.66
CA PRO A 192 -2.59 -38.28 35.64
C PRO A 192 -2.92 -37.40 36.86
N ARG A 193 -4.11 -37.61 37.44
CA ARG A 193 -4.48 -36.95 38.69
C ARG A 193 -3.71 -37.60 39.85
N GLY A 194 -3.25 -36.79 40.80
CA GLY A 194 -2.61 -37.30 42.02
C GLY A 194 -3.50 -38.35 42.70
N GLY A 195 -2.91 -39.49 43.06
CA GLY A 195 -3.62 -40.60 43.71
C GLY A 195 -4.12 -41.72 42.78
N GLN A 196 -3.84 -41.67 41.47
CA GLN A 196 -4.07 -42.82 40.60
C GLN A 196 -3.03 -43.93 40.83
N ASN A 197 -3.51 -45.12 41.19
CA ASN A 197 -2.70 -46.34 41.21
C ASN A 197 -2.62 -46.91 39.80
N VAL A 198 -1.40 -47.07 39.29
CA VAL A 198 -1.14 -47.63 37.96
C VAL A 198 -0.10 -48.75 38.07
N ARG A 199 -0.33 -49.84 37.34
CA ARG A 199 0.58 -50.98 37.27
C ARG A 199 1.71 -50.66 36.31
N ARG A 200 2.95 -50.66 36.83
CA ARG A 200 4.17 -50.48 36.05
C ARG A 200 4.23 -51.50 34.92
N GLY A 201 4.37 -51.02 33.67
CA GLY A 201 4.52 -51.86 32.49
C GLY A 201 3.23 -52.53 31.98
N VAL A 202 2.06 -52.22 32.57
CA VAL A 202 0.77 -52.77 32.15
C VAL A 202 -0.22 -51.67 31.81
N ASP A 203 -0.36 -50.67 32.67
CA ASP A 203 -1.34 -49.60 32.46
C ASP A 203 -0.75 -48.46 31.63
N ILE A 204 -1.48 -48.04 30.59
CA ILE A 204 -1.13 -46.86 29.77
C ILE A 204 -1.52 -45.61 30.55
N VAL A 205 -0.55 -44.72 30.79
CA VAL A 205 -0.77 -43.44 31.46
C VAL A 205 -0.77 -42.33 30.43
N ASN A 206 -1.96 -41.81 30.12
CA ASN A 206 -2.09 -40.66 29.23
C ASN A 206 -1.68 -39.38 29.98
N LEU A 207 -0.70 -38.69 29.43
CA LEU A 207 -0.34 -37.35 29.88
C LEU A 207 -1.21 -36.35 29.13
N SER A 208 -1.93 -35.53 29.87
CA SER A 208 -2.60 -34.36 29.30
C SER A 208 -2.42 -33.19 30.24
N GLY A 209 -2.31 -32.02 29.63
CA GLY A 209 -2.12 -30.77 30.34
C GLY A 209 -2.53 -29.61 29.45
N ASN A 210 -2.78 -28.47 30.08
CA ASN A 210 -3.16 -27.26 29.41
C ASN A 210 -2.02 -26.25 29.53
N ILE A 211 -1.86 -25.43 28.51
CA ILE A 211 -0.96 -24.29 28.53
C ILE A 211 -1.82 -23.04 28.49
N THR A 212 -1.57 -22.12 29.43
CA THR A 212 -2.27 -20.84 29.49
C THR A 212 -1.32 -19.65 29.42
N ASP A 213 -1.75 -18.60 28.74
CA ASP A 213 -1.13 -17.27 28.72
C ASP A 213 -2.03 -16.21 29.41
N ASP A 214 -1.75 -14.92 29.21
CA ASP A 214 -2.55 -13.80 29.72
C ASP A 214 -4.00 -13.72 29.17
N CYS A 215 -4.29 -14.42 28.07
CA CYS A 215 -5.59 -14.50 27.41
C CYS A 215 -6.29 -15.85 27.61
N GLY A 216 -5.67 -16.78 28.35
CA GLY A 216 -6.23 -18.09 28.66
C GLY A 216 -5.55 -19.22 27.89
N MET A 217 -6.32 -20.22 27.47
CA MET A 217 -5.75 -21.43 26.86
C MET A 217 -5.14 -21.14 25.49
N VAL A 218 -3.92 -21.65 25.29
CA VAL A 218 -3.20 -21.54 24.01
C VAL A 218 -3.53 -22.76 23.15
N PRO A 219 -3.86 -22.60 21.86
CA PRO A 219 -4.03 -23.73 20.94
C PRO A 219 -2.75 -24.57 20.83
N GLY A 220 -2.90 -25.89 20.88
CA GLY A 220 -1.82 -26.87 20.76
C GLY A 220 -1.84 -27.61 19.43
#